data_AF-A0A921ZXI5-F1
#
_entry.id   AF-A0A921ZXI5-F1
#
_cell.length_a   1.000
_cell.length_b   1.000
_cell.length_c   1.000
_cell.angle_alpha   90.00
_cell.angle_beta   90.00
_cell.angle_gamma   90.00
#
_symmetry.space_group_name_H-M   'P 1'
#
loop_
_entity.id
_entity.type
_entity.pdbx_description
1 polymer ?
#
loop_
_entity_poly.entity_id
_entity_poly.type
_entity_poly.pdbx_seq_one_letter_code
_entity_poly.pdbx_strand_id
1 'polypeptide(L)'
;IYNFSGKCPSQLSLDVGELVHVEGETRDWYWGTSLRRDSRGAFPKSYVVIRDCIVDKCGETVLASSGGGGVVHDIAVTLREWLQHWKNLYI
;
A
#
# COMPACT_ATOMS: atom_id res chain seq x y z
N ILE A 1 5.68 -10.34 0.00
CA ILE A 1 4.55 -11.27 -0.16
C ILE A 1 4.08 -11.08 -1.59
N TYR A 2 4.03 -12.17 -2.36
CA TYR A 2 4.10 -12.24 -3.83
C TYR A 2 3.12 -11.34 -4.60
N ASN A 3 3.41 -11.10 -5.89
CA ASN A 3 2.48 -10.43 -6.78
C ASN A 3 1.24 -11.30 -7.00
N PHE A 4 0.06 -10.69 -6.89
CA PHE A 4 -1.21 -11.33 -7.20
C PHE A 4 -1.81 -10.64 -8.43
N SER A 5 -2.02 -11.41 -9.51
CA SER A 5 -2.72 -10.91 -10.70
C SER A 5 -4.19 -11.34 -10.63
N GLY A 6 -5.07 -10.36 -10.47
CA GLY A 6 -6.52 -10.57 -10.51
C GLY A 6 -6.93 -11.02 -11.91
N LYS A 7 -7.66 -12.14 -12.00
CA LYS A 7 -8.15 -12.69 -13.28
C LYS A 7 -9.52 -12.14 -13.67
N CYS A 8 -10.21 -11.50 -12.72
CA CYS A 8 -11.54 -10.94 -12.89
C CYS A 8 -11.54 -9.44 -12.57
N PRO A 9 -12.45 -8.64 -13.15
CA PRO A 9 -12.57 -7.21 -12.82
C PRO A 9 -12.96 -6.96 -11.35
N SER A 10 -13.52 -7.96 -10.66
CA SER A 10 -13.79 -7.93 -9.22
C SER A 10 -12.58 -8.28 -8.35
N GLN A 11 -11.46 -8.72 -8.92
CA GLN A 11 -10.24 -9.07 -8.20
C GLN A 11 -9.22 -7.95 -8.32
N LEU A 12 -8.73 -7.50 -7.17
CA LEU A 12 -7.71 -6.46 -7.09
C LEU A 12 -6.34 -7.09 -7.33
N SER A 13 -5.62 -6.64 -8.36
CA SER A 13 -4.22 -7.04 -8.57
C SER A 13 -3.32 -6.34 -7.55
N LEU A 14 -2.42 -7.08 -6.92
CA LEU A 14 -1.51 -6.59 -5.89
C LEU A 14 -0.06 -6.73 -6.35
N ASP A 15 0.71 -5.66 -6.24
CA ASP A 15 2.17 -5.70 -6.36
C ASP A 15 2.84 -5.84 -4.98
N VAL A 16 4.01 -6.48 -4.94
CA VAL A 16 4.82 -6.57 -3.71
C VAL A 16 5.15 -5.15 -3.21
N GLY A 17 4.78 -4.87 -1.95
CA GLY A 17 5.03 -3.58 -1.30
C GLY A 17 3.91 -2.55 -1.54
N GLU A 18 2.85 -2.91 -2.27
CA GLU A 18 1.63 -2.13 -2.35
C GLU A 18 0.84 -2.22 -1.04
N LEU A 19 0.22 -1.11 -0.65
CA LEU A 19 -0.61 -1.02 0.54
C LEU A 19 -2.07 -0.94 0.12
N VAL A 20 -2.88 -1.76 0.78
CA VAL A 20 -4.31 -1.88 0.53
C VAL A 20 -5.08 -1.61 1.81
N HIS A 21 -6.17 -0.87 1.69
CA HIS A 21 -7.11 -0.67 2.77
C HIS A 21 -8.13 -1.81 2.76
N VAL A 22 -8.12 -2.64 3.80
CA VAL A 22 -9.05 -3.76 3.94
C VAL A 22 -10.37 -3.24 4.50
N GLU A 23 -11.44 -3.37 3.72
CA GLU A 23 -12.79 -2.93 4.09
C GLU A 23 -13.66 -4.10 4.59
N GLY A 24 -13.30 -5.34 4.23
CA GLY A 24 -14.03 -6.53 4.69
C GLY A 24 -13.23 -7.81 4.52
N GLU A 25 -13.68 -8.86 5.21
CA GLU A 25 -13.06 -10.18 5.16
C GLU A 25 -14.09 -11.32 5.12
N THR A 26 -13.70 -12.39 4.42
CA THR A 26 -14.38 -13.70 4.41
C THR A 26 -13.39 -14.75 4.93
N ARG A 27 -13.71 -16.05 4.87
CA ARG A 27 -12.82 -17.13 5.34
C ARG A 27 -11.43 -17.08 4.68
N ASP A 28 -11.37 -17.01 3.34
CA ASP A 28 -10.13 -17.12 2.57
C ASP A 28 -9.75 -15.86 1.78
N TRP A 29 -10.62 -14.84 1.80
CA TRP A 29 -10.48 -13.63 0.99
C TRP A 29 -10.64 -12.37 1.83
N TYR A 30 -9.95 -11.31 1.42
CA TYR A 30 -10.18 -9.93 1.83
C TYR A 30 -10.80 -9.14 0.68
N TRP A 31 -11.54 -8.09 1.04
CA TRP A 31 -12.03 -7.08 0.11
C TRP A 31 -11.49 -5.73 0.53
N GLY A 32 -11.04 -4.92 -0.43
CA GLY A 32 -10.47 -3.63 -0.11
C GLY A 32 -10.17 -2.75 -1.31
N THR A 33 -9.53 -1.63 -1.03
CA THR A 33 -9.16 -0.61 -2.00
C THR A 33 -7.63 -0.43 -2.05
N SER A 34 -7.06 -0.36 -3.25
CA SER A 34 -5.66 0.03 -3.45
C SER A 34 -5.48 1.52 -3.23
N LEU A 35 -4.55 1.89 -2.35
CA LEU A 35 -4.19 3.29 -2.10
C LEU A 35 -3.47 3.94 -3.30
N ARG A 36 -2.83 3.12 -4.15
CA ARG A 36 -2.02 3.59 -5.28
C ARG A 36 -2.83 3.74 -6.56
N ARG A 37 -3.80 2.86 -6.77
CA ARG A 37 -4.54 2.74 -8.04
C ARG A 37 -6.01 3.18 -7.94
N ASP A 38 -6.46 3.60 -6.75
CA ASP A 38 -7.86 3.93 -6.44
C ASP A 38 -8.86 2.87 -6.92
N SER A 39 -8.43 1.61 -6.95
CA SER A 39 -9.20 0.48 -7.46
C SER A 39 -9.64 -0.44 -6.33
N ARG A 40 -10.83 -1.03 -6.45
CA ARG A 40 -11.44 -1.89 -5.42
C ARG A 40 -11.58 -3.31 -5.90
N GLY A 41 -11.43 -4.28 -5.00
CA GLY A 41 -11.68 -5.67 -5.32
C GLY A 41 -11.29 -6.66 -4.23
N ALA A 42 -11.50 -7.93 -4.54
CA ALA A 42 -11.13 -9.06 -3.68
C ALA A 42 -9.68 -9.49 -3.91
N PHE A 43 -9.00 -9.89 -2.84
CA PHE A 43 -7.69 -10.54 -2.89
C PHE A 43 -7.55 -11.63 -1.81
N PRO A 44 -6.81 -12.71 -2.10
CA PRO A 44 -6.66 -13.81 -1.17
C PRO A 44 -5.83 -13.43 0.07
N LYS A 45 -6.23 -13.92 1.25
CA LYS A 45 -5.53 -13.61 2.52
C LYS A 45 -4.07 -14.05 2.51
N SER A 46 -3.75 -15.14 1.81
CA SER A 46 -2.40 -15.70 1.73
C SER A 46 -1.39 -14.79 1.02
N TYR A 47 -1.85 -13.78 0.28
CA TYR A 47 -1.00 -12.85 -0.47
C TYR A 47 -0.82 -11.50 0.23
N VAL A 48 -1.41 -11.32 1.41
CA VAL A 48 -1.31 -10.08 2.19
C VAL A 48 -0.94 -10.39 3.64
N VAL A 49 -0.32 -9.41 4.28
CA VAL A 49 -0.11 -9.43 5.73
C VAL A 49 -0.69 -8.16 6.29
N ILE A 50 -1.64 -8.33 7.22
CA ILE A 50 -2.23 -7.24 7.98
C ILE A 50 -1.17 -6.74 8.96
N ARG A 51 -0.89 -5.43 8.92
CA ARG A 51 -0.03 -4.74 9.89
C ARG A 51 -0.67 -3.42 10.27
N ASP A 52 -0.35 -2.95 11.46
CA ASP A 52 -0.65 -1.57 11.84
C ASP A 52 -0.01 -0.62 10.83
N CYS A 53 -0.84 0.20 10.20
CA CYS A 53 -0.41 1.18 9.23
C CYS A 53 -0.76 2.57 9.74
N ILE A 54 0.23 3.45 9.83
CA ILE A 54 -0.03 4.88 9.98
C ILE A 54 -0.28 5.41 8.58
N VAL A 55 -1.48 5.93 8.37
CA VAL A 55 -1.87 6.59 7.13
C VAL A 55 -1.75 8.09 7.35
N ASP A 56 -0.64 8.67 6.94
CA ASP A 56 -0.44 10.11 6.93
C ASP A 56 -0.94 10.68 5.60
N LYS A 57 -1.90 11.59 5.66
CA LYS A 57 -2.46 12.28 4.48
C LYS A 57 -1.71 13.59 4.29
N CYS A 58 -0.49 13.51 3.76
CA CYS A 58 0.26 14.70 3.40
C CYS A 58 -0.14 15.18 1.99
N GLY A 59 -1.22 15.97 1.92
CA GLY A 59 -1.72 16.54 0.66
C GLY A 59 -2.35 15.51 -0.29
N GLU A 60 -1.94 15.52 -1.56
CA GLU A 60 -2.45 14.64 -2.63
C GLU A 60 -1.89 13.21 -2.55
N THR A 61 -0.87 12.98 -1.72
CA THR A 61 -0.23 11.67 -1.55
C THR A 61 -0.67 11.04 -0.23
N VAL A 62 -1.32 9.88 -0.31
CA VAL A 62 -1.63 9.07 0.87
C VAL A 62 -0.40 8.23 1.23
N LEU A 63 0.22 8.53 2.36
CA LEU A 63 1.39 7.81 2.86
C LEU A 63 0.93 6.78 3.88
N ALA A 64 0.90 5.50 3.48
CA ALA A 64 0.74 4.41 4.43
C ALA A 64 2.13 3.81 4.72
N SER A 65 2.46 3.60 5.98
CA SER A 65 3.68 2.90 6.40
C SER A 65 3.35 1.69 7.25
N SER A 66 3.81 0.52 6.81
CA SER A 66 3.56 -0.80 7.42
C SER A 66 4.46 -1.12 8.64
N GLY A 67 5.28 -0.15 9.06
CA GLY A 67 6.05 -0.20 10.30
C GLY A 67 5.54 0.93 11.18
N GLY A 68 5.05 0.60 12.37
CA GLY A 68 4.47 1.56 13.31
C GLY A 68 5.33 2.81 13.54
N GLY A 69 4.68 3.84 14.07
CA GLY A 69 5.26 5.17 14.24
C GLY A 69 6.54 5.19 15.08
N GLY A 70 7.31 6.27 14.89
CA GLY A 70 8.60 6.48 15.53
C GLY A 70 9.71 6.73 14.50
N VAL A 71 10.96 6.81 14.97
CA VAL A 71 12.13 7.25 14.19
C VAL A 71 12.30 6.54 12.85
N VAL A 72 11.98 5.24 12.76
CA VAL A 72 12.10 4.47 11.51
C VAL A 72 11.10 4.96 10.45
N HIS A 73 9.91 5.36 10.88
CA HIS A 73 8.91 5.97 10.00
C HIS A 73 9.37 7.35 9.53
N ASP A 74 9.83 8.22 10.43
CA ASP A 74 10.33 9.55 10.08
C ASP A 74 11.46 9.47 9.05
N ILE A 75 12.45 8.58 9.27
CA ILE A 75 13.55 8.35 8.33
C ILE A 75 13.02 7.87 6.97
N ALA A 76 12.06 6.93 6.96
CA ALA A 76 11.50 6.42 5.72
C ALA A 76 10.71 7.48 4.93
N VAL A 77 10.02 8.39 5.63
CA VAL A 77 9.34 9.55 5.04
C VAL A 77 10.35 10.52 4.44
N THR A 78 11.35 10.96 5.22
CA THR A 78 12.38 11.90 4.75
C THR A 78 13.14 11.37 3.53
N LEU A 79 13.56 10.10 3.55
CA LEU A 79 14.25 9.49 2.40
C LEU A 79 13.38 9.46 1.13
N ARG A 80 12.07 9.28 1.28
CA ARG A 80 11.13 9.23 0.15
C ARG A 80 10.90 10.62 -0.46
N GLU A 81 10.79 11.65 0.38
CA GLU A 81 10.72 13.05 -0.08
C GLU A 81 11.99 13.44 -0.84
N TRP A 82 13.15 13.07 -0.29
CA TRP A 82 14.43 13.35 -0.94
C TRP A 82 14.57 12.62 -2.28
N LEU A 83 14.11 11.38 -2.37
CA LEU A 83 14.12 10.63 -3.63
C LEU A 83 13.30 11.32 -4.73
N GLN A 84 12.18 11.97 -4.41
CA GLN A 84 11.42 12.75 -5.39
C GLN A 84 12.21 13.98 -5.86
N HIS A 85 12.86 14.71 -4.95
CA HIS A 85 13.69 15.86 -5.31
C HIS A 85 14.89 15.45 -6.17
N TRP A 86 15.53 14.32 -5.86
CA TRP A 86 16.65 13.80 -6.64
C TRP A 86 16.26 13.47 -8.07
N LYS A 87 15.07 12.90 -8.27
CA LYS A 87 14.55 12.65 -9.62
C LYS A 87 14.41 13.95 -10.43
N ASN A 88 14.00 15.05 -9.81
CA ASN A 88 13.89 16.34 -10.52
C ASN A 88 15.23 17.01 -10.82
N LEU A 89 16.30 16.64 -10.12
CA LEU A 89 17.63 17.28 -10.27
C LEU A 89 18.55 16.54 -11.24
N TYR A 90 18.35 15.23 -11.43
CA TYR A 90 19.26 14.36 -12.18
C TYR A 90 18.60 13.62 -13.35
N ILE A 91 17.29 13.78 -13.56
CA ILE A 91 16.56 13.32 -14.75
C ILE A 91 16.11 14.54 -15.55
#